data_AF-A0A080ZXY2-F1
#
_entry.id   AF-A0A080ZXY2-F1
#
_cell.length_a   1.000
_cell.length_b   1.000
_cell.length_c   1.000
_cell.angle_alpha   90.00
_cell.angle_beta   90.00
_cell.angle_gamma   90.00
#
_symmetry.space_group_name_H-M   'P 1'
#
loop_
_entity.id
_entity.type
_entity.pdbx_description
1 polymer ?
#
loop_
_entity_poly.entity_id
_entity_poly.type
_entity_poly.pdbx_seq_one_letter_code
_entity_poly.pdbx_strand_id
1 'polypeptide(L)'
;MYVKVVQLQEKPPRMAFEMVAPKRHEITAWIAESWSELSADTIVSGFAKTELLTDTRSPVVAKDHDKPQDISDVLNQLADLGVADETGVSGDELVSSDSSDNE
;
A
#
# COMPACT_ATOMS: atom_id res chain seq x y z
N MET A 1 -31.64 28.99 -31.49
CA MET A 1 -31.46 28.51 -30.10
C MET A 1 -31.35 26.98 -30.09
N TYR A 2 -30.33 26.42 -30.76
CA TYR A 2 -30.17 24.95 -30.92
C TYR A 2 -28.73 24.45 -30.74
N VAL A 3 -27.75 25.37 -30.71
CA VAL A 3 -26.32 25.00 -30.67
C VAL A 3 -25.90 24.43 -29.31
N LYS A 4 -26.52 24.90 -28.21
CA LYS A 4 -26.19 24.46 -26.84
C LYS A 4 -26.60 23.02 -26.52
N VAL A 5 -27.57 22.44 -27.23
CA VAL A 5 -28.08 21.09 -26.93
C VAL A 5 -27.22 20.00 -27.59
N VAL A 6 -26.62 20.32 -28.75
CA VAL A 6 -25.74 19.40 -29.50
C VAL A 6 -24.45 19.10 -28.73
N GLN A 7 -23.91 20.09 -28.02
CA GLN A 7 -22.68 19.93 -27.21
C GLN A 7 -22.85 19.01 -25.99
N LEU A 8 -24.08 18.71 -25.57
CA LEU A 8 -24.36 17.76 -24.48
C LEU A 8 -24.52 16.30 -24.97
N GLN A 9 -24.60 16.07 -26.27
CA GLN A 9 -24.63 14.72 -26.85
C GLN A 9 -23.24 14.14 -27.11
N GLU A 10 -22.18 14.94 -26.99
CA GLU A 10 -20.82 14.43 -26.91
C GLU A 10 -20.65 13.75 -25.55
N LYS A 11 -21.02 12.47 -25.51
CA LYS A 11 -20.81 11.62 -24.36
C LYS A 11 -19.29 11.55 -24.16
N PRO A 12 -18.74 12.11 -23.06
CA PRO A 12 -17.32 12.00 -22.81
C PRO A 12 -16.94 10.51 -22.88
N PRO A 13 -15.77 10.18 -23.44
CA PRO A 13 -15.32 8.79 -23.54
C PRO A 13 -15.49 8.14 -22.17
N ARG A 14 -16.24 7.04 -22.12
CA ARG A 14 -16.46 6.28 -20.89
C ARG A 14 -15.11 5.70 -20.47
N MET A 15 -14.35 6.45 -19.66
CA MET A 15 -13.25 5.85 -18.93
C MET A 15 -13.85 4.82 -17.98
N ALA A 16 -13.31 3.60 -18.01
CA ALA A 16 -13.66 2.60 -17.03
C ALA A 16 -13.27 3.13 -15.65
N PHE A 17 -14.18 3.05 -14.68
CA PHE A 17 -13.84 3.33 -13.30
C PHE A 17 -12.84 2.26 -12.84
N GLU A 18 -11.64 2.69 -12.45
CA GLU A 18 -10.65 1.81 -11.84
C GLU A 18 -10.72 1.95 -10.32
N MET A 19 -10.99 0.84 -9.65
CA MET A 19 -11.04 0.80 -8.20
C MET A 19 -9.64 0.58 -7.66
N VAL A 20 -8.96 1.69 -7.32
CA VAL A 20 -7.61 1.64 -6.73
C VAL A 20 -7.72 1.53 -5.22
N ALA A 21 -7.03 0.56 -4.63
CA ALA A 21 -6.94 0.45 -3.18
C ALA A 21 -6.19 1.65 -2.59
N PRO A 22 -6.68 2.23 -1.49
CA PRO A 22 -5.99 3.35 -0.85
C PRO A 22 -4.62 2.92 -0.31
N LYS A 23 -3.67 3.83 -0.36
CA LYS A 23 -2.32 3.60 0.16
C LYS A 23 -2.37 3.53 1.68
N ARG A 24 -1.42 2.80 2.28
CA ARG A 24 -1.33 2.63 3.73
C ARG A 24 -1.33 3.96 4.51
N HIS A 25 -0.64 4.98 3.99
CA HIS A 25 -0.58 6.29 4.65
C HIS A 25 -1.93 7.01 4.63
N GLU A 26 -2.73 6.85 3.57
CA GLU A 26 -4.08 7.42 3.46
C GLU A 26 -5.02 6.78 4.49
N ILE A 27 -4.96 5.45 4.62
CA ILE A 27 -5.72 4.72 5.65
C ILE A 27 -5.31 5.19 7.05
N THR A 28 -4.00 5.34 7.30
CA THR A 28 -3.49 5.76 8.61
C THR A 28 -3.92 7.18 8.95
N ALA A 29 -3.86 8.09 7.99
CA ALA A 29 -4.32 9.46 8.16
C ALA A 29 -5.82 9.50 8.48
N TRP A 30 -6.64 8.78 7.70
CA TRP A 30 -8.08 8.71 7.93
C TRP A 30 -8.44 8.16 9.30
N ILE A 31 -7.76 7.10 9.76
CA ILE A 31 -7.93 6.57 11.12
C ILE A 31 -7.58 7.65 12.13
N ALA A 32 -6.41 8.28 12.02
CA ALA A 32 -5.97 9.30 12.97
C ALA A 32 -6.96 10.48 13.05
N GLU A 33 -7.42 10.97 11.91
CA GLU A 33 -8.43 12.03 11.81
C GLU A 33 -9.73 11.63 12.50
N SER A 34 -10.21 10.41 12.26
CA SER A 34 -11.45 9.89 12.84
C SER A 34 -11.45 9.83 14.38
N TRP A 35 -10.28 9.66 15.00
CA TRP A 35 -10.12 9.62 16.46
C TRP A 35 -9.73 10.98 17.07
N SER A 36 -9.29 11.94 16.26
CA SER A 36 -8.66 13.18 16.73
C SER A 36 -9.57 14.10 17.54
N GLU A 37 -10.87 14.10 17.24
CA GLU A 37 -11.87 14.94 17.92
C GLU A 37 -12.57 14.24 19.09
N LEU A 38 -12.26 12.96 19.32
CA LEU A 38 -12.88 12.18 20.39
C LEU A 38 -12.17 12.40 21.71
N SER A 39 -12.94 12.63 22.77
CA SER A 39 -12.38 12.68 24.12
C SER A 39 -11.91 11.31 24.58
N ALA A 40 -10.87 11.27 25.42
CA ALA A 40 -10.40 10.04 26.05
C ALA A 40 -11.55 9.30 26.77
N ASP A 41 -12.44 10.03 27.45
CA ASP A 41 -13.60 9.46 28.13
C ASP A 41 -14.56 8.75 27.17
N THR A 42 -14.78 9.31 25.98
CA THR A 42 -15.63 8.69 24.95
C THR A 42 -15.02 7.39 24.45
N ILE A 43 -13.70 7.40 24.21
CA ILE A 43 -12.94 6.23 23.77
C ILE A 43 -13.01 5.13 24.84
N VAL A 44 -12.67 5.46 26.10
CA VAL A 44 -12.71 4.51 27.23
C VAL A 44 -14.12 3.96 27.46
N SER A 45 -15.15 4.81 27.41
CA SER A 45 -16.55 4.38 27.53
C SER A 45 -16.98 3.44 26.41
N GLY A 46 -16.50 3.67 25.19
CA GLY A 46 -16.72 2.76 24.05
C GLY A 46 -16.12 1.37 24.30
N PHE A 47 -14.85 1.31 24.73
CA PHE A 47 -14.18 0.04 25.07
C PHE A 47 -14.79 -0.65 26.30
N ALA A 48 -15.37 0.09 27.24
CA ALA A 48 -16.08 -0.48 28.38
C ALA A 48 -17.30 -1.29 27.94
N LYS A 49 -18.06 -0.75 26.99
CA LYS A 49 -19.31 -1.36 26.50
C LYS A 49 -19.09 -2.64 25.70
N THR A 50 -17.88 -2.85 25.19
CA THR A 50 -17.50 -4.06 24.45
C THR A 50 -16.84 -5.12 25.32
N GLU A 51 -16.85 -4.92 26.65
CA GLU A 51 -16.19 -5.80 27.64
C GLU A 51 -14.67 -5.95 27.42
N LEU A 52 -14.08 -5.11 26.56
CA LEU A 52 -12.66 -5.14 26.23
C LEU A 52 -11.77 -4.58 27.33
N LEU A 53 -12.29 -3.68 28.18
CA LEU A 53 -11.53 -3.12 29.31
C LEU A 53 -11.05 -4.18 30.31
N THR A 54 -11.77 -5.28 30.42
CA THR A 54 -11.46 -6.40 31.32
C THR A 54 -11.00 -7.64 30.57
N ASP A 55 -10.75 -7.52 29.27
CA ASP A 55 -10.28 -8.63 28.47
C ASP A 55 -8.86 -9.01 28.88
N THR A 56 -8.76 -10.13 29.59
CA THR A 56 -7.50 -10.70 30.08
C THR A 56 -7.01 -11.83 29.17
N ARG A 57 -7.65 -12.05 28.03
CA ARG A 57 -7.18 -13.04 27.06
C ARG A 57 -5.77 -12.64 26.64
N SER A 58 -4.85 -13.58 26.75
CA SER A 58 -3.50 -13.39 26.22
C SER A 58 -3.63 -13.00 24.75
N PRO A 59 -2.93 -11.95 24.29
CA PRO A 59 -2.80 -11.74 22.87
C PRO A 59 -2.33 -13.07 22.27
N VAL A 60 -2.95 -13.47 21.16
CA VAL A 60 -2.43 -14.57 20.37
C VAL A 60 -1.09 -14.07 19.88
N VAL A 61 -0.03 -14.42 20.62
CA VAL A 61 1.33 -14.32 20.13
C VAL A 61 1.29 -15.12 18.85
N ALA A 62 1.33 -14.42 17.70
CA ALA A 62 1.58 -15.07 16.43
C ALA A 62 2.83 -15.90 16.70
N LYS A 63 2.68 -17.23 16.71
CA LYS A 63 3.78 -18.14 17.04
C LYS A 63 4.95 -17.73 16.17
N ASP A 64 5.98 -17.13 16.77
CA ASP A 64 7.42 -16.96 16.45
C ASP A 64 7.94 -17.28 15.02
N HIS A 65 7.07 -17.29 14.00
CA HIS A 65 7.38 -17.58 12.60
C HIS A 65 7.84 -16.31 11.88
N ASP A 66 7.65 -15.14 12.49
CA ASP A 66 8.18 -13.85 12.05
C ASP A 66 9.24 -13.33 13.02
N LYS A 67 10.10 -14.19 13.57
CA LYS A 67 11.43 -13.69 13.90
C LYS A 67 12.04 -13.24 12.58
N PRO A 68 12.54 -12.00 12.45
CA PRO A 68 13.35 -11.66 11.29
C PRO A 68 14.50 -12.68 11.30
N GLN A 69 14.52 -13.56 10.29
CA GLN A 69 15.68 -14.43 10.11
C GLN A 69 16.89 -13.50 10.09
N ASP A 70 17.95 -13.86 10.82
CA ASP A 70 19.17 -13.08 10.73
C ASP A 70 19.52 -12.99 9.24
N ILE A 71 19.89 -11.79 8.78
CA ILE A 71 20.15 -11.59 7.35
C ILE A 71 21.25 -12.55 6.87
N SER A 72 22.12 -12.98 7.80
CA SER A 72 23.11 -14.03 7.59
C SER A 72 22.49 -15.38 7.20
N ASP A 73 21.40 -15.80 7.85
CA ASP A 73 20.69 -17.05 7.55
C ASP A 73 20.06 -17.01 6.15
N VAL A 74 19.52 -15.85 5.76
CA VAL A 74 18.95 -15.63 4.43
C VAL A 74 20.06 -15.66 3.37
N LEU A 75 21.18 -14.99 3.60
CA LEU A 75 22.32 -14.98 2.68
C LEU A 75 22.92 -16.38 2.49
N ASN A 76 23.02 -17.17 3.56
CA ASN A 76 23.48 -18.56 3.48
C ASN A 76 22.51 -19.42 2.66
N GLN A 77 21.19 -19.30 2.88
CA GLN A 77 20.19 -20.01 2.08
C GLN A 77 20.23 -19.61 0.60
N LEU A 78 20.43 -18.33 0.27
CA LEU A 78 20.59 -17.89 -1.12
C LEU A 78 21.89 -18.41 -1.76
N ALA A 79 22.97 -18.52 -1.00
CA ALA A 79 24.21 -19.13 -1.46
C ALA A 79 24.05 -20.63 -1.72
N ASP A 80 23.35 -21.34 -0.84
CA ASP A 80 23.03 -22.77 -0.99
C ASP A 80 22.15 -23.04 -2.23
N LEU A 81 21.30 -22.08 -2.60
CA LEU A 81 20.47 -22.13 -3.80
C LEU A 81 21.23 -21.76 -5.09
N GLY A 82 22.50 -21.38 -4.99
CA GLY A 82 23.37 -21.07 -6.15
C GLY A 82 23.10 -19.71 -6.80
N VAL A 83 22.27 -18.85 -6.20
CA VAL A 83 21.90 -17.53 -6.74
C VAL A 83 23.00 -16.48 -6.53
N ALA A 84 23.94 -16.74 -5.61
CA ALA A 84 24.90 -15.73 -5.16
C ALA A 84 26.13 -15.52 -6.08
N ASP A 85 26.35 -16.36 -7.10
CA ASP A 85 27.59 -16.32 -7.92
C ASP A 85 27.38 -16.05 -9.41
N GLU A 86 26.16 -15.72 -9.85
CA GLU A 86 25.96 -15.27 -11.22
C GLU A 86 26.13 -13.75 -11.32
N THR A 87 27.37 -13.36 -11.61
CA THR A 87 27.66 -12.16 -12.43
C THR A 87 27.06 -12.36 -13.83
N GLY A 88 25.74 -12.45 -13.90
CA GLY A 88 24.99 -12.35 -15.12
C GLY A 88 25.07 -10.91 -15.57
N VAL A 89 25.96 -10.66 -16.53
CA VAL A 89 25.89 -9.48 -17.41
C VAL A 89 24.47 -9.44 -17.97
N SER A 90 23.59 -8.64 -17.35
CA SER A 90 22.32 -8.27 -17.96
C SER A 90 22.66 -7.33 -19.10
N GLY A 91 22.70 -7.89 -20.30
CA GLY A 91 22.90 -7.19 -21.56
C GLY A 91 21.61 -6.50 -22.01
N ASP A 92 21.06 -5.62 -21.18
CA ASP A 92 20.11 -4.61 -21.61
C ASP A 92 20.90 -3.37 -22.01
N GLU A 93 21.37 -3.38 -23.26
CA GLU A 93 21.86 -2.17 -23.93
C GLU A 93 20.76 -1.10 -23.89
N LEU A 94 20.95 -0.10 -23.03
CA LEU A 94 20.18 1.12 -23.07
C LEU A 94 20.55 1.86 -24.36
N VAL A 95 19.81 1.56 -25.44
CA VAL A 95 19.76 2.45 -26.60
C VAL A 95 19.10 3.73 -26.12
N SER A 96 19.91 4.67 -25.67
CA SER A 96 19.53 6.07 -25.51
C SER A 96 19.21 6.60 -26.91
N SER A 97 17.94 6.53 -27.29
CA SER A 97 17.43 7.30 -28.42
C SER A 97 17.49 8.77 -28.05
N ASP A 98 18.61 9.40 -28.39
CA ASP A 98 18.72 10.85 -28.52
C ASP A 98 17.81 11.27 -29.68
N SER A 99 16.57 11.68 -29.37
CA SER A 99 15.77 12.46 -30.31
C SER A 99 15.94 13.94 -29.97
N SER A 100 17.01 14.52 -30.48
CA SER A 100 17.01 15.91 -30.88
C SER A 100 15.96 16.06 -31.99
N ASP A 101 14.87 16.77 -31.73
CA ASP A 101 14.37 17.66 -32.77
C ASP A 101 13.76 18.94 -32.21
N ASN A 102 14.06 19.97 -32.98
CA ASN A 102 14.04 21.39 -32.73
C ASN A 102 12.72 21.99 -33.22
N GLU A 103 12.06 22.82 -32.41
CA GLU A 103 11.36 24.06 -32.82
C GLU A 103 11.12 25.00 -31.62
#